data_AF-A0A434QQK1-F1
#
_entry.id   AF-A0A434QQK1-F1
#
_cell.length_a   1.000
_cell.length_b   1.000
_cell.length_c   1.000
_cell.angle_alpha   90.00
_cell.angle_beta   90.00
_cell.angle_gamma   90.00
#
_symmetry.space_group_name_H-M   'P 1'
#
loop_
_entity.id
_entity.type
_entity.pdbx_description
1 polymer ?
#
loop_
_entity_poly.entity_id
_entity_poly.type
_entity_poly.pdbx_seq_one_letter_code
_entity_poly.pdbx_strand_id
1 'polypeptide(L)'
;SNPQFALTPQASGSLHYRTDPMEADMTLLGNPDVSFHFSSDQTDTDFMVTLKDVDPEGNTTYLTRGFLRASLRQIDPARTRPDQINQSLREVQELEPGKIYKARFSLDPIGHVVREGHRLEVSILAPNDIPSPVFAST
;
A
#
# COMPACT_ATOMS: atom_id res chain seq x y z
N SER A 1 -29.72 -11.22 -14.18
CA SER A 1 -28.36 -10.70 -13.92
C SER A 1 -27.53 -11.85 -13.35
N ASN A 2 -26.28 -12.02 -13.77
CA ASN A 2 -25.41 -13.06 -13.19
C ASN A 2 -24.96 -12.58 -11.79
N PRO A 3 -25.36 -13.25 -10.70
CA PRO A 3 -24.97 -12.84 -9.35
C PRO A 3 -23.45 -12.85 -9.13
N GLN A 4 -22.68 -13.63 -9.91
CA GLN A 4 -21.22 -13.64 -9.85
C GLN A 4 -20.56 -12.32 -10.29
N PHE A 5 -21.28 -11.47 -11.04
CA PHE A 5 -20.80 -10.15 -11.47
C PHE A 5 -21.52 -9.00 -10.76
N ALA A 6 -22.39 -9.31 -9.80
CA ALA A 6 -23.15 -8.33 -9.02
C ALA A 6 -22.41 -7.94 -7.73
N LEU A 7 -21.13 -7.55 -7.85
CA LEU A 7 -20.37 -7.04 -6.71
C LEU A 7 -20.91 -5.66 -6.32
N THR A 8 -21.37 -5.53 -5.08
CA THR A 8 -21.70 -4.22 -4.50
C THR A 8 -20.40 -3.56 -4.06
N PRO A 9 -20.06 -2.35 -4.55
CA PRO A 9 -18.91 -1.62 -4.07
C PRO A 9 -19.04 -1.36 -2.56
N GLN A 10 -18.12 -1.86 -1.75
CA GLN A 10 -17.99 -1.47 -0.35
C GLN A 10 -17.10 -0.23 -0.25
N ALA A 11 -17.44 0.67 0.67
CA ALA A 11 -16.56 1.79 1.00
C ALA A 11 -15.24 1.22 1.55
N SER A 12 -14.13 1.50 0.88
CA SER A 12 -12.80 1.16 1.42
C SER A 12 -12.39 2.23 2.42
N GLY A 13 -12.00 1.81 3.61
CA GLY A 13 -11.33 2.69 4.57
C GLY A 13 -9.97 3.09 4.02
N SER A 14 -9.66 4.40 4.03
CA SER A 14 -8.35 4.92 3.65
C SER A 14 -7.85 5.91 4.69
N LEU A 15 -6.55 5.86 4.96
CA LEU A 15 -5.85 6.80 5.83
C LEU A 15 -4.88 7.61 4.98
N HIS A 16 -4.97 8.92 5.07
CA HIS A 16 -4.12 9.86 4.33
C HIS A 16 -3.22 10.61 5.32
N TYR A 17 -1.91 10.50 5.14
CA TYR A 17 -0.90 11.20 5.91
C TYR A 17 -0.24 12.23 5.01
N ARG A 18 -0.29 13.49 5.39
CA ARG A 18 0.29 14.60 4.62
C ARG A 18 1.37 15.28 5.45
N THR A 19 2.46 15.64 4.80
CA THR A 19 3.44 16.55 5.37
C THR A 19 2.87 17.95 5.49
N ASP A 20 3.58 18.80 6.24
CA ASP A 20 3.50 20.24 6.03
C ASP A 20 3.97 20.63 4.61
N PRO A 21 3.64 21.85 4.13
CA PRO A 21 4.15 22.33 2.85
C PRO A 21 5.69 22.29 2.88
N MET A 22 6.30 21.86 1.78
CA MET A 22 7.76 21.85 1.66
C MET A 22 8.30 23.29 1.74
N GLU A 23 9.33 23.50 2.55
CA GLU A 23 10.01 24.80 2.66
C GLU A 23 10.92 25.11 1.47
N ALA A 24 11.27 24.10 0.66
CA ALA A 24 12.04 24.20 -0.57
C ALA A 24 11.79 22.96 -1.45
N ASP A 25 12.17 23.03 -2.73
CA ASP A 25 12.10 21.89 -3.65
C ASP A 25 12.82 20.64 -3.08
N MET A 26 12.10 19.51 -3.03
CA MET A 26 12.62 18.22 -2.56
C MET A 26 12.67 17.21 -3.72
N THR A 27 13.88 16.74 -4.05
CA THR A 27 14.07 15.70 -5.06
C THR A 27 13.90 14.31 -4.44
N LEU A 28 13.02 13.50 -5.03
CA LEU A 28 12.82 12.09 -4.71
C LEU A 28 13.33 11.24 -5.87
N LEU A 29 14.27 10.33 -5.59
CA LEU A 29 14.86 9.44 -6.58
C LEU A 29 15.03 8.03 -6.02
N GLY A 30 14.58 7.03 -6.77
CA GLY A 30 14.68 5.61 -6.41
C GLY A 30 13.37 5.06 -5.85
N ASN A 31 13.45 3.94 -5.12
CA ASN A 31 12.29 3.26 -4.56
C ASN A 31 12.00 3.76 -3.13
N PRO A 32 10.80 4.32 -2.87
CA PRO A 32 10.37 4.60 -1.51
C PRO A 32 10.15 3.31 -0.72
N ASP A 33 10.71 3.23 0.48
CA ASP A 33 10.40 2.19 1.47
C ASP A 33 9.25 2.65 2.38
N VAL A 34 8.23 1.82 2.54
CA VAL A 34 7.12 2.10 3.46
C VAL A 34 7.16 1.11 4.61
N SER A 35 6.92 1.59 5.83
CA SER A 35 6.72 0.74 7.00
C SER A 35 5.64 1.29 7.92
N PHE A 36 4.75 0.41 8.38
CA PHE A 36 3.72 0.74 9.35
C PHE A 36 3.36 -0.48 10.20
N HIS A 37 2.74 -0.23 11.35
CA HIS A 37 2.16 -1.26 12.19
C HIS A 37 0.66 -1.35 11.92
N PHE A 38 0.12 -2.56 11.96
CA PHE A 38 -1.30 -2.80 11.74
C PHE A 38 -1.79 -4.01 12.56
N SER A 39 -3.09 -4.09 12.76
CA SER A 39 -3.81 -5.29 13.20
C SER A 39 -5.05 -5.45 12.31
N SER A 40 -5.51 -6.68 12.13
CA SER A 40 -6.76 -6.98 11.43
C SER A 40 -7.67 -7.80 12.34
N ASP A 41 -8.98 -7.74 12.13
CA ASP A 41 -9.95 -8.68 12.73
C ASP A 41 -10.11 -9.96 11.89
N GLN A 42 -9.51 -10.00 10.69
CA GLN A 42 -9.45 -11.15 9.77
C GLN A 42 -8.10 -11.87 9.86
N THR A 43 -8.04 -13.10 9.31
CA THR A 43 -6.81 -13.91 9.20
C THR A 43 -5.88 -13.51 8.05
N ASP A 44 -6.34 -12.65 7.14
CA ASP A 44 -5.50 -12.00 6.14
C ASP A 44 -6.11 -10.65 5.73
N THR A 45 -5.30 -9.80 5.09
CA THR A 45 -5.77 -8.56 4.45
C THR A 45 -4.76 -8.12 3.40
N ASP A 46 -5.20 -7.33 2.44
CA ASP A 46 -4.33 -6.71 1.45
C ASP A 46 -4.17 -5.22 1.80
N PHE A 47 -2.99 -4.67 1.52
CA PHE A 47 -2.71 -3.25 1.61
C PHE A 47 -2.34 -2.70 0.24
N MET A 48 -2.90 -1.53 -0.09
CA MET A 48 -2.41 -0.67 -1.15
C MET A 48 -1.89 0.61 -0.52
N VAL A 49 -0.64 0.95 -0.80
CA VAL A 49 -0.06 2.24 -0.40
C VAL A 49 0.20 3.06 -1.64
N THR A 50 -0.20 4.33 -1.61
CA THR A 50 0.06 5.28 -2.70
C THR A 50 0.86 6.46 -2.17
N LEU A 51 1.74 6.99 -3.02
CA LEU A 51 2.47 8.22 -2.79
C LEU A 51 2.02 9.26 -3.82
N LYS A 52 1.73 10.48 -3.35
CA LYS A 52 1.22 11.56 -4.18
C LYS A 52 1.85 12.89 -3.80
N ASP A 53 1.91 13.79 -4.77
CA ASP A 53 2.27 15.20 -4.60
C ASP A 53 0.98 16.04 -4.67
N VAL A 54 0.74 16.87 -3.66
CA VAL A 54 -0.45 17.71 -3.53
C VAL A 54 -0.04 19.18 -3.56
N ASP A 55 -0.56 19.92 -4.52
CA ASP A 55 -0.27 21.35 -4.67
C ASP A 55 -1.04 22.24 -3.67
N PRO A 56 -0.74 23.55 -3.57
CA PRO A 56 -1.42 24.46 -2.66
C PRO A 56 -2.94 24.58 -2.88
N GLU A 57 -3.40 24.36 -4.11
CA GLU A 57 -4.81 24.36 -4.49
C GLU A 57 -5.51 23.03 -4.17
N GLY A 58 -4.76 22.00 -3.78
CA GLY A 58 -5.24 20.66 -3.44
C GLY A 58 -5.32 19.69 -4.62
N ASN A 59 -4.83 20.06 -5.80
CA ASN A 59 -4.72 19.13 -6.91
C ASN A 59 -3.65 18.07 -6.59
N THR A 60 -3.93 16.84 -7.01
CA THR A 60 -3.12 15.69 -6.64
C THR A 60 -2.47 15.07 -7.87
N THR A 61 -1.15 14.99 -7.85
CA THR A 61 -0.35 14.24 -8.81
C THR A 61 0.03 12.89 -8.20
N TYR A 62 -0.41 11.81 -8.83
CA TYR A 62 -0.01 10.45 -8.45
C TYR A 62 1.48 10.23 -8.77
N LEU A 63 2.25 9.71 -7.81
CA LEU A 63 3.67 9.40 -8.02
C LEU A 63 3.90 7.89 -8.19
N THR A 64 3.49 7.09 -7.22
CA THR A 64 3.71 5.63 -7.23
C THR A 64 2.76 4.91 -6.27
N ARG A 65 2.74 3.57 -6.35
CA ARG A 65 2.01 2.70 -5.43
C ARG A 65 2.77 1.41 -5.18
N GLY A 66 2.30 0.67 -4.18
CA GLY A 66 2.76 -0.68 -3.90
C GLY A 66 1.67 -1.46 -3.19
N PHE A 67 1.77 -2.79 -3.28
CA PHE A 67 0.81 -3.71 -2.72
C PHE A 67 1.49 -4.69 -1.79
N LEU A 68 0.77 -5.08 -0.74
CA LEU A 68 1.22 -6.11 0.17
C LEU A 68 0.03 -6.97 0.61
N ARG A 69 0.08 -8.27 0.33
CA ARG A 69 -0.73 -9.23 1.05
C ARG A 69 -0.12 -9.50 2.42
N ALA A 70 -0.85 -9.25 3.48
CA ALA A 70 -0.33 -9.28 4.85
C ALA A 70 0.20 -10.65 5.24
N SER A 71 -0.44 -11.74 4.80
CA SER A 71 0.06 -13.10 5.02
C SER A 71 1.37 -13.42 4.28
N LEU A 72 1.68 -12.69 3.21
CA LEU A 72 2.92 -12.82 2.42
C LEU A 72 3.98 -11.76 2.78
N ARG A 73 3.88 -11.15 3.97
CA ARG A 73 4.76 -10.06 4.43
C ARG A 73 6.22 -10.45 4.70
N GLN A 74 6.55 -11.73 4.67
CA GLN A 74 7.91 -12.20 5.00
C GLN A 74 8.92 -11.65 3.98
N ILE A 75 9.92 -10.92 4.47
CA ILE A 75 11.02 -10.38 3.66
C ILE A 75 12.04 -11.49 3.37
N ASP A 76 12.53 -11.55 2.13
CA ASP A 76 13.67 -12.37 1.73
C ASP A 76 14.96 -11.54 1.88
N PRO A 77 15.80 -11.80 2.91
CA PRO A 77 17.01 -11.03 3.14
C PRO A 77 18.07 -11.25 2.05
N ALA A 78 18.04 -12.37 1.33
CA ALA A 78 19.00 -12.66 0.28
C ALA A 78 18.69 -11.91 -1.03
N ARG A 79 17.42 -11.52 -1.22
CA ARG A 79 16.97 -10.73 -2.39
C ARG A 79 16.78 -9.25 -2.10
N THR A 80 16.69 -8.89 -0.82
CA THR A 80 16.55 -7.50 -0.37
C THR A 80 17.88 -6.75 -0.50
N ARG A 81 17.80 -5.53 -1.01
CA ARG A 81 18.91 -4.59 -1.14
C ARG A 81 18.59 -3.30 -0.36
N PRO A 82 19.58 -2.43 -0.09
CA PRO A 82 19.33 -1.17 0.61
C PRO A 82 18.29 -0.27 -0.06
N ASP A 83 18.14 -0.39 -1.38
CA ASP A 83 17.21 0.37 -2.23
C ASP A 83 15.94 -0.40 -2.60
N GLN A 84 15.78 -1.67 -2.19
CA GLN A 84 14.60 -2.46 -2.57
C GLN A 84 14.37 -3.66 -1.64
N ILE A 85 13.21 -3.69 -1.01
CA ILE A 85 12.70 -4.80 -0.21
C ILE A 85 12.03 -5.82 -1.13
N ASN A 86 12.41 -7.08 -0.96
CA ASN A 86 11.84 -8.19 -1.71
C ASN A 86 11.19 -9.18 -0.76
N GLN A 87 9.93 -9.55 -1.03
CA GLN A 87 9.22 -10.54 -0.23
C GLN A 87 9.58 -11.96 -0.67
N SER A 88 9.58 -12.89 0.29
CA SER A 88 9.91 -14.30 0.04
C SER A 88 8.88 -14.93 -0.88
N LEU A 89 7.59 -14.67 -0.63
CA LEU A 89 6.44 -15.28 -1.31
C LEU A 89 6.44 -16.81 -1.22
N ARG A 90 7.12 -17.40 -0.23
CA ARG A 90 7.29 -18.86 -0.09
C ARG A 90 6.32 -19.50 0.90
N GLU A 91 5.82 -18.70 1.84
CA GLU A 91 5.01 -19.17 2.95
C GLU A 91 3.88 -18.17 3.21
N VAL A 92 2.69 -18.69 3.47
CA VAL A 92 1.54 -17.93 3.94
C VAL A 92 1.58 -17.92 5.46
N GLN A 93 1.78 -16.75 6.05
CA GLN A 93 1.80 -16.54 7.50
C GLN A 93 0.52 -15.82 7.92
N GLU A 94 -0.55 -16.58 8.18
CA GLU A 94 -1.85 -16.03 8.60
C GLU A 94 -1.71 -15.07 9.80
N LEU A 95 -2.61 -14.09 9.83
CA LEU A 95 -2.74 -13.16 10.92
C LEU A 95 -3.59 -13.77 12.04
N GLU A 96 -3.14 -13.64 13.27
CA GLU A 96 -4.00 -13.76 14.45
C GLU A 96 -4.82 -12.47 14.61
N PRO A 97 -6.17 -12.54 14.64
CA PRO A 97 -7.02 -11.37 14.84
C PRO A 97 -6.63 -10.53 16.07
N GLY A 98 -6.55 -9.21 15.90
CA GLY A 98 -6.20 -8.25 16.96
C GLY A 98 -4.71 -8.16 17.31
N LYS A 99 -3.86 -9.08 16.82
CA LYS A 99 -2.41 -9.01 17.02
C LYS A 99 -1.79 -7.94 16.11
N ILE A 100 -0.82 -7.21 16.63
CA ILE A 100 -0.10 -6.17 15.90
C ILE A 100 1.06 -6.80 15.11
N TYR A 101 1.12 -6.49 13.83
CA TYR A 101 2.17 -6.87 12.88
C TYR A 101 2.84 -5.63 12.30
N LYS A 102 4.04 -5.83 11.74
CA LYS A 102 4.75 -4.80 10.96
C LYS A 102 4.69 -5.13 9.49
N ALA A 103 4.17 -4.20 8.68
CA ALA A 103 4.31 -4.20 7.24
C ALA A 103 5.57 -3.43 6.85
N ARG A 104 6.32 -3.96 5.88
CA ARG A 104 7.46 -3.26 5.28
C ARG A 104 7.69 -3.75 3.84
N PHE A 105 7.65 -2.84 2.87
CA PHE A 105 7.85 -3.13 1.45
C PHE A 105 8.23 -1.86 0.69
N SER A 106 8.80 -2.01 -0.50
CA SER A 106 9.15 -0.88 -1.36
C SER A 106 8.04 -0.61 -2.39
N LEU A 107 7.90 0.66 -2.77
CA LEU A 107 7.07 1.09 -3.89
C LEU A 107 7.88 1.07 -5.19
N ASP A 108 7.20 1.21 -6.33
CA ASP A 108 7.86 1.36 -7.62
C ASP A 108 8.72 2.64 -7.66
N PRO A 109 9.86 2.61 -8.38
CA PRO A 109 10.82 3.70 -8.36
C PRO A 109 10.26 4.98 -8.97
N ILE A 110 10.65 6.12 -8.41
CA ILE A 110 10.25 7.45 -8.86
C ILE A 110 11.48 8.33 -9.12
N GLY A 111 11.30 9.33 -9.99
CA GLY A 111 12.17 10.48 -10.16
C GLY A 111 11.29 11.72 -10.22
N HIS A 112 11.10 12.40 -9.10
CA HIS A 112 10.14 13.49 -8.96
C HIS A 112 10.69 14.62 -8.10
N VAL A 113 10.29 15.86 -8.37
CA VAL A 113 10.59 17.01 -7.50
C VAL A 113 9.27 17.49 -6.91
N VAL A 114 9.12 17.33 -5.59
CA VAL A 114 8.03 17.95 -4.85
C VAL A 114 8.41 19.42 -4.67
N ARG A 115 7.62 20.33 -5.22
CA ARG A 115 7.96 21.75 -5.24
C ARG A 115 7.80 22.42 -3.88
N GLU A 116 8.49 23.52 -3.65
CA GLU A 116 8.20 24.42 -2.52
C GLU A 116 6.68 24.72 -2.45
N GLY A 117 6.11 24.67 -1.24
CA GLY A 117 4.69 24.87 -1.00
C GLY A 117 3.80 23.64 -1.24
N HIS A 118 4.28 22.62 -1.94
CA HIS A 118 3.55 21.36 -2.11
C HIS A 118 3.65 20.46 -0.87
N ARG A 119 2.79 19.44 -0.81
CA ARG A 119 2.78 18.43 0.26
C ARG A 119 2.98 17.05 -0.33
N LEU A 120 3.72 16.21 0.38
CA LEU A 120 3.78 14.79 0.08
C LEU A 120 2.65 14.08 0.84
N GLU A 121 1.85 13.29 0.15
CA GLU A 121 0.79 12.47 0.73
C GLU A 121 1.10 10.97 0.60
N VAL A 122 1.06 10.26 1.72
CA VAL A 122 0.99 8.79 1.75
C VAL A 122 -0.45 8.39 2.06
N SER A 123 -1.08 7.63 1.18
CA SER A 123 -2.38 7.00 1.47
C SER A 123 -2.21 5.51 1.69
N ILE A 124 -2.76 4.97 2.77
CA ILE A 124 -2.82 3.54 3.08
C ILE A 124 -4.27 3.10 2.97
N LEU A 125 -4.52 2.08 2.16
CA LEU A 125 -5.83 1.51 1.92
C LEU A 125 -5.80 0.01 2.18
N ALA A 126 -6.88 -0.52 2.75
CA ALA A 126 -7.18 -1.94 2.75
C ALA A 126 -8.29 -2.18 1.72
N PRO A 127 -7.97 -2.55 0.46
CA PRO A 127 -9.00 -2.87 -0.51
C PRO A 127 -9.86 -4.02 0.01
N ASN A 128 -11.16 -3.94 -0.25
CA ASN A 128 -12.10 -4.96 0.21
C ASN A 128 -11.78 -6.31 -0.41
N ASP A 129 -12.15 -7.36 0.33
CA ASP A 129 -12.09 -8.72 -0.16
C ASP A 129 -12.91 -8.83 -1.45
N ILE A 130 -12.29 -9.25 -2.55
CA ILE A 130 -13.03 -9.59 -3.77
C ILE A 130 -13.51 -11.02 -3.53
N PRO A 131 -14.84 -11.26 -3.40
CA PRO A 131 -15.36 -12.61 -3.19
C PRO A 131 -14.80 -13.54 -4.27
N SER A 132 -14.15 -14.62 -3.84
CA SER A 132 -13.69 -15.64 -4.79
C SER A 132 -14.89 -16.14 -5.59
N PRO A 133 -14.81 -16.19 -6.94
CA PRO A 133 -15.90 -16.75 -7.72
C PRO A 133 -16.14 -18.19 -7.25
N VAL A 134 -17.39 -18.51 -6.91
CA VAL A 134 -17.78 -19.90 -6.66
C VAL A 134 -17.67 -20.63 -7.99
N PHE A 135 -16.54 -21.29 -8.22
CA PHE A 135 -16.44 -22.28 -9.27
C PHE A 135 -17.30 -23.45 -8.82
N ALA A 136 -18.42 -23.67 -9.51
CA ALA A 136 -19.21 -24.87 -9.30
C ALA A 136 -18.29 -26.08 -9.53
N SER A 137 -18.02 -26.83 -8.47
CA SER A 137 -17.39 -28.14 -8.57
C SER A 137 -18.38 -29.06 -9.30
N THR A 138 -18.08 -29.39 -10.55
CA THR A 138 -18.72 -30.49 -11.28
C THR A 138 -18.19 -31.83 -10.81
#